data_AF-A0A8T7H5V9-F1
#
_entry.id   AF-A0A8T7H5V9-F1
#
_cell.length_a   1.000
_cell.length_b   1.000
_cell.length_c   1.000
_cell.angle_alpha   90.00
_cell.angle_beta   90.00
_cell.angle_gamma   90.00
#
_symmetry.space_group_name_H-M   'P 1'
#
loop_
_entity.id
_entity.type
_entity.pdbx_description
1 polymer ?
#
loop_
_entity_poly.entity_id
_entity_poly.type
_entity_poly.pdbx_seq_one_letter_code
_entity_poly.pdbx_strand_id
1 'polypeptide(L)'
;MEFTLDEIADSLSDLDLAILHLLHAGGNSAVRGDVIFQKELFLIGDYIERIGDDADFVPHIFGPYSESAEVALDELVSLGLVRRSEGGYTLTPDGVSVWEKVCSAFPTEESEAIDDFKAFLNDLSVDEVLLFVYGTYPEYTKESARLRDILQKRVPLSASLYRKGKVSLEKAAFLAGMNMESYLDYLKR
;
A
#
# COMPACT_ATOMS: atom_id res chain seq x y z
N MET A 1 -32.76 3.01 -3.83
CA MET A 1 -32.82 3.59 -2.48
C MET A 1 -31.54 4.37 -2.35
N GLU A 2 -31.60 5.69 -2.25
CA GLU A 2 -30.41 6.53 -2.14
C GLU A 2 -30.09 6.55 -0.63
N PHE A 3 -29.03 5.87 -0.22
CA PHE A 3 -28.60 5.87 1.17
C PHE A 3 -28.05 7.26 1.51
N THR A 4 -28.38 7.75 2.69
CA THR A 4 -27.76 8.98 3.22
C THR A 4 -26.28 8.73 3.54
N LEU A 5 -25.47 9.78 3.55
CA LEU A 5 -24.06 9.66 3.93
C LEU A 5 -23.87 9.16 5.37
N ASP A 6 -24.85 9.40 6.26
CA ASP A 6 -24.82 8.88 7.63
C ASP A 6 -25.07 7.36 7.66
N GLU A 7 -26.08 6.88 6.93
CA GLU A 7 -26.34 5.44 6.80
C GLU A 7 -25.16 4.69 6.17
N ILE A 8 -24.48 5.30 5.19
CA ILE A 8 -23.27 4.73 4.60
C ILE A 8 -22.17 4.64 5.66
N ALA A 9 -21.87 5.75 6.35
CA ALA A 9 -20.81 5.81 7.36
C ALA A 9 -21.00 4.76 8.47
N ASP A 10 -22.23 4.56 8.94
CA ASP A 10 -22.56 3.59 9.99
C ASP A 10 -22.44 2.12 9.52
N SER A 11 -22.35 1.86 8.21
CA SER A 11 -22.30 0.53 7.62
C SER A 11 -20.89 0.07 7.21
N LEU A 12 -19.90 0.97 7.27
CA LEU A 12 -18.53 0.68 6.83
C LEU A 12 -17.82 -0.29 7.77
N SER A 13 -17.14 -1.28 7.18
CA SER A 13 -16.24 -2.19 7.88
C SER A 13 -14.92 -1.51 8.25
N ASP A 14 -14.14 -2.13 9.14
CA ASP A 14 -12.80 -1.65 9.48
C ASP A 14 -11.89 -1.56 8.24
N LEU A 15 -12.03 -2.51 7.31
CA LEU A 15 -11.32 -2.51 6.02
C LEU A 15 -11.72 -1.33 5.14
N ASP A 16 -13.02 -1.02 5.03
CA ASP A 16 -13.51 0.15 4.29
C ASP A 16 -12.93 1.44 4.86
N LEU A 17 -12.93 1.55 6.19
CA LEU A 17 -12.41 2.71 6.89
C LEU A 17 -10.89 2.86 6.66
N ALA A 18 -10.12 1.76 6.65
CA ALA A 18 -8.69 1.79 6.32
C ALA A 18 -8.45 2.24 4.88
N ILE A 19 -9.27 1.79 3.92
CA ILE A 19 -9.18 2.21 2.52
C ILE A 19 -9.49 3.70 2.38
N LEU A 20 -10.52 4.21 3.04
CA LEU A 20 -10.83 5.63 3.05
C LEU A 20 -9.69 6.47 3.66
N HIS A 21 -9.09 6.01 4.76
CA HIS A 21 -7.91 6.67 5.35
C HIS A 21 -6.72 6.69 4.39
N LEU A 22 -6.40 5.55 3.78
CA LEU A 22 -5.31 5.45 2.80
C LEU A 22 -5.51 6.38 1.60
N LEU A 23 -6.76 6.52 1.12
CA LEU A 23 -7.10 7.41 0.00
C LEU A 23 -7.14 8.89 0.40
N HIS A 24 -7.40 9.19 1.67
CA HIS A 24 -7.29 10.54 2.23
C HIS A 24 -5.82 10.95 2.48
N ALA A 25 -4.98 9.99 2.87
CA ALA A 25 -3.58 10.18 3.20
C ALA A 25 -2.77 10.86 2.08
N GLY A 26 -1.70 11.56 2.47
CA GLY A 26 -0.86 12.30 1.52
C GLY A 26 -1.61 13.44 0.81
N GLY A 27 -2.62 14.03 1.46
CA GLY A 27 -3.39 15.16 0.93
C GLY A 27 -4.33 14.78 -0.20
N ASN A 28 -5.04 13.65 -0.08
CA ASN A 28 -5.92 13.07 -1.09
C ASN A 28 -5.19 12.70 -2.40
N SER A 29 -3.90 12.37 -2.30
CA SER A 29 -3.12 11.91 -3.46
C SER A 29 -3.58 10.53 -3.90
N ALA A 30 -3.68 10.32 -5.21
CA ALA A 30 -4.19 9.07 -5.76
C ALA A 30 -3.38 7.85 -5.27
N VAL A 31 -4.07 6.76 -4.96
CA VAL A 31 -3.46 5.42 -4.84
C VAL A 31 -3.28 4.87 -6.25
N ARG A 32 -2.04 4.57 -6.65
CA ARG A 32 -1.65 4.35 -8.06
C ARG A 32 -1.92 2.93 -8.55
N GLY A 33 -3.13 2.69 -9.02
CA GLY A 33 -3.52 1.43 -9.63
C GLY A 33 -3.50 0.24 -8.67
N ASP A 34 -3.99 -0.89 -9.16
CA ASP A 34 -4.40 -2.03 -8.34
C ASP A 34 -3.21 -2.65 -7.59
N VAL A 35 -2.03 -2.73 -8.21
CA VAL A 35 -0.85 -3.33 -7.58
C VAL A 35 -0.37 -2.49 -6.39
N ILE A 36 -0.29 -1.16 -6.54
CA ILE A 36 0.17 -0.30 -5.44
C ILE A 36 -0.88 -0.26 -4.34
N PHE A 37 -2.17 -0.19 -4.68
CA PHE A 37 -3.27 -0.30 -3.71
C PHE A 37 -3.11 -1.54 -2.83
N GLN A 38 -2.96 -2.71 -3.44
CA GLN A 38 -2.79 -3.97 -2.72
C GLN A 38 -1.53 -3.97 -1.83
N LYS A 39 -0.47 -3.25 -2.21
CA LYS A 39 0.77 -3.20 -1.39
C LYS A 39 0.71 -2.16 -0.27
N GLU A 40 0.11 -1.00 -0.52
CA GLU A 40 -0.13 0.00 0.53
C GLU A 40 -1.04 -0.60 1.61
N LEU A 41 -2.16 -1.22 1.21
CA LEU A 41 -3.07 -1.84 2.16
C LEU A 41 -2.47 -3.08 2.85
N PHE A 42 -1.60 -3.84 2.17
CA PHE A 42 -0.87 -4.93 2.81
C PHE A 42 0.03 -4.45 3.95
N LEU A 43 0.80 -3.37 3.77
CA LEU A 43 1.62 -2.82 4.86
C LEU A 43 0.77 -2.33 6.03
N ILE A 44 -0.41 -1.76 5.74
CA ILE A 44 -1.38 -1.36 6.76
C ILE A 44 -1.89 -2.59 7.52
N GLY A 45 -2.32 -3.64 6.82
CA GLY A 45 -2.83 -4.86 7.46
C GLY A 45 -1.77 -5.67 8.22
N ASP A 46 -0.51 -5.61 7.79
CA ASP A 46 0.62 -6.22 8.52
C ASP A 46 0.91 -5.50 9.84
N TYR A 47 0.67 -4.19 9.90
CA TYR A 47 0.87 -3.38 11.11
C TYR A 47 -0.37 -3.33 12.02
N ILE A 48 -1.57 -3.23 11.44
CA ILE A 48 -2.85 -3.11 12.15
C ILE A 48 -3.59 -4.45 12.04
N GLU A 49 -3.48 -5.28 13.08
CA GLU A 49 -3.96 -6.68 13.11
C GLU A 49 -5.42 -6.83 12.66
N ARG A 50 -6.34 -6.00 13.18
CA ARG A 50 -7.78 -6.04 12.80
C ARG A 50 -8.01 -5.81 11.30
N ILE A 51 -7.19 -4.98 10.65
CA ILE A 51 -7.26 -4.74 9.20
C ILE A 51 -6.67 -5.92 8.44
N GLY A 52 -5.57 -6.49 8.94
CA GLY A 52 -4.95 -7.69 8.37
C GLY A 52 -5.88 -8.89 8.39
N ASP A 53 -6.57 -9.11 9.51
CA ASP A 53 -7.53 -10.20 9.71
C ASP A 53 -8.72 -10.10 8.74
N ASP A 54 -9.30 -8.91 8.57
CA ASP A 54 -10.41 -8.67 7.65
C ASP A 54 -9.97 -8.76 6.17
N ALA A 55 -8.75 -8.34 5.86
CA ALA A 55 -8.22 -8.37 4.51
C ALA A 55 -7.83 -9.78 4.05
N ASP A 56 -7.40 -10.68 4.95
CA ASP A 56 -7.01 -12.07 4.62
C ASP A 56 -6.02 -12.15 3.43
N PHE A 57 -4.88 -11.49 3.56
CA PHE A 57 -3.87 -11.46 2.50
C PHE A 57 -3.26 -12.85 2.23
N VAL A 58 -3.15 -13.20 0.96
CA VAL A 58 -2.53 -14.47 0.50
C VAL A 58 -1.43 -14.24 -0.53
N PRO A 59 -0.46 -15.18 -0.68
CA PRO A 59 0.52 -15.12 -1.75
C PRO A 59 -0.12 -15.20 -3.14
N HIS A 60 0.25 -14.31 -4.06
CA HIS A 60 -0.30 -14.25 -5.41
C HIS A 60 0.73 -13.77 -6.46
N ILE A 61 0.28 -13.57 -7.71
CA ILE A 61 1.09 -13.24 -8.90
C ILE A 61 2.05 -12.05 -8.68
N PHE A 62 1.62 -11.06 -7.88
CA PHE A 62 2.40 -9.86 -7.56
C PHE A 62 2.85 -9.83 -6.08
N GLY A 63 2.85 -10.94 -5.37
CA GLY A 63 3.06 -10.98 -3.92
C GLY A 63 1.74 -10.95 -3.14
N PRO A 64 1.69 -10.33 -1.95
CA PRO A 64 0.50 -10.36 -1.10
C PRO A 64 -0.70 -9.73 -1.79
N TYR A 65 -1.84 -10.38 -1.74
CA TYR A 65 -3.07 -9.94 -2.40
C TYR A 65 -4.27 -10.30 -1.53
N SER A 66 -5.25 -9.41 -1.50
CA SER A 66 -6.51 -9.60 -0.79
C SER A 66 -7.66 -9.40 -1.76
N GLU A 67 -8.51 -10.44 -1.90
CA GLU A 67 -9.78 -10.34 -2.63
C GLU A 67 -10.77 -9.47 -1.84
N SER A 68 -10.82 -9.61 -0.51
CA SER A 68 -11.64 -8.78 0.38
C SER A 68 -11.36 -7.28 0.20
N ALA A 69 -10.10 -6.89 0.06
CA ALA A 69 -9.70 -5.51 -0.19
C ALA A 69 -10.15 -4.99 -1.56
N GLU A 70 -10.13 -5.84 -2.59
CA GLU A 70 -10.62 -5.49 -3.92
C GLU A 70 -12.13 -5.30 -3.90
N VAL A 71 -12.86 -6.21 -3.25
CA VAL A 71 -14.32 -6.12 -3.06
C VAL A 71 -14.69 -4.86 -2.29
N ALA A 72 -14.04 -4.59 -1.16
CA ALA A 72 -14.28 -3.37 -0.36
C ALA A 72 -14.04 -2.10 -1.19
N LEU A 73 -12.94 -2.04 -1.96
CA LEU A 73 -12.66 -0.90 -2.84
C LEU A 73 -13.72 -0.72 -3.92
N ASP A 74 -14.17 -1.80 -4.56
CA ASP A 74 -15.19 -1.76 -5.60
C ASP A 74 -16.58 -1.40 -5.04
N GLU A 75 -16.88 -1.79 -3.80
CA GLU A 75 -18.07 -1.35 -3.06
C GLU A 75 -18.01 0.15 -2.78
N LEU A 76 -16.89 0.68 -2.27
CA LEU A 76 -16.69 2.12 -2.06
C LEU A 76 -16.79 2.94 -3.36
N VAL A 77 -16.35 2.37 -4.50
CA VAL A 77 -16.57 2.97 -5.83
C VAL A 77 -18.05 2.97 -6.20
N SER A 78 -18.75 1.86 -5.94
CA SER A 78 -20.19 1.71 -6.24
C SER A 78 -21.07 2.63 -5.38
N LEU A 79 -20.66 2.90 -4.15
CA LEU A 79 -21.27 3.88 -3.25
C LEU A 79 -20.96 5.34 -3.64
N GLY A 80 -20.08 5.56 -4.62
CA GLY A 80 -19.69 6.90 -5.07
C GLY A 80 -18.72 7.62 -4.14
N LEU A 81 -18.15 6.94 -3.14
CA LEU A 81 -17.16 7.50 -2.22
C LEU A 81 -15.76 7.53 -2.84
N VAL A 82 -15.47 6.60 -3.74
CA VAL A 82 -14.18 6.49 -4.43
C VAL A 82 -14.38 6.63 -5.93
N ARG A 83 -13.49 7.39 -6.57
CA ARG A 83 -13.39 7.48 -8.03
C ARG A 83 -12.24 6.63 -8.52
N ARG A 84 -12.54 5.69 -9.40
CA ARG A 84 -11.55 4.96 -10.21
C ARG A 84 -11.25 5.74 -11.50
N SER A 85 -9.97 5.87 -11.82
CA SER A 85 -9.45 6.51 -13.04
C SER A 85 -8.29 5.69 -13.61
N GLU A 86 -7.79 6.04 -14.81
CA GLU A 86 -6.60 5.40 -15.38
C GLU A 86 -5.37 5.51 -14.47
N GLY A 87 -5.29 6.57 -13.65
CA GLY A 87 -4.20 6.79 -12.70
C GLY A 87 -4.35 6.07 -11.35
N GLY A 88 -5.48 5.39 -11.12
CA GLY A 88 -5.81 4.74 -9.86
C GLY A 88 -7.02 5.35 -9.16
N TYR A 89 -6.94 5.43 -7.83
CA TYR A 89 -8.10 5.68 -6.96
C TYR A 89 -7.94 6.96 -6.14
N THR A 90 -9.01 7.74 -6.03
CA THR A 90 -9.09 8.97 -5.23
C THR A 90 -10.44 9.07 -4.55
N LEU A 91 -10.51 9.70 -3.38
CA LEU A 91 -11.80 10.06 -2.78
C LEU A 91 -12.59 11.03 -3.66
N THR A 92 -13.91 10.88 -3.67
CA THR A 92 -14.85 11.90 -4.15
C THR A 92 -15.13 12.94 -3.04
N PRO A 93 -15.81 14.06 -3.32
CA PRO A 93 -16.26 14.96 -2.25
C PRO A 93 -17.09 14.24 -1.17
N ASP A 94 -17.98 13.34 -1.57
CA ASP A 94 -18.78 12.53 -0.64
C ASP A 94 -17.90 11.57 0.16
N GLY A 95 -16.89 10.95 -0.48
CA GLY A 95 -15.89 10.12 0.19
C GLY A 95 -15.09 10.88 1.24
N VAL A 96 -14.70 12.13 0.96
CA VAL A 96 -14.04 13.00 1.95
C VAL A 96 -15.00 13.32 3.10
N SER A 97 -16.24 13.68 2.81
CA SER A 97 -17.24 13.96 3.86
C SER A 97 -17.57 12.74 4.73
N VAL A 98 -17.59 11.53 4.16
CA VAL A 98 -17.73 10.29 4.95
C VAL A 98 -16.48 10.06 5.78
N TRP A 99 -15.29 10.18 5.19
CA TRP A 99 -14.02 10.05 5.91
C TRP A 99 -13.95 11.01 7.12
N GLU A 100 -14.33 12.28 6.97
CA GLU A 100 -14.34 13.27 8.07
C GLU A 100 -15.22 12.87 9.26
N LYS A 101 -16.27 12.06 9.02
CA LYS A 101 -17.15 11.56 10.09
C LYS A 101 -16.55 10.37 10.82
N VAL A 102 -15.86 9.50 10.09
CA VAL A 102 -15.39 8.21 10.60
C VAL A 102 -13.91 8.22 10.97
N CYS A 103 -13.15 9.27 10.62
CA CYS A 103 -11.70 9.30 10.85
C CYS A 103 -11.30 9.19 12.32
N SER A 104 -12.15 9.67 13.21
CA SER A 104 -11.96 9.54 14.66
C SER A 104 -12.02 8.09 15.18
N ALA A 105 -12.47 7.13 14.36
CA ALA A 105 -12.47 5.71 14.71
C ALA A 105 -11.07 5.10 14.72
N PHE A 106 -10.11 5.69 13.99
CA PHE A 106 -8.72 5.23 14.01
C PHE A 106 -7.96 5.87 15.18
N PRO A 107 -7.30 5.08 16.04
CA PRO A 107 -6.30 5.59 16.97
C PRO A 107 -5.26 6.44 16.23
N THR A 108 -4.73 7.46 16.92
CA THR A 108 -3.74 8.38 16.32
C THR A 108 -2.52 7.64 15.77
N GLU A 109 -2.02 6.62 16.47
CA GLU A 109 -0.88 5.80 16.04
C GLU A 109 -1.18 5.04 14.74
N GLU A 110 -2.38 4.47 14.60
CA GLU A 110 -2.80 3.77 13.38
C GLU A 110 -2.97 4.74 12.20
N SER A 111 -3.57 5.90 12.45
CA SER A 111 -3.68 6.96 11.43
C SER A 111 -2.32 7.43 10.94
N GLU A 112 -1.38 7.70 11.87
CA GLU A 112 -0.01 8.12 11.54
C GLU A 112 0.73 7.03 10.76
N ALA A 113 0.55 5.76 11.10
CA ALA A 113 1.15 4.65 10.35
C ALA A 113 0.62 4.56 8.91
N ILE A 114 -0.68 4.75 8.70
CA ILE A 114 -1.27 4.78 7.35
C ILE A 114 -0.67 5.93 6.53
N ASP A 115 -0.54 7.12 7.12
CA ASP A 115 0.09 8.28 6.47
C ASP A 115 1.56 8.01 6.12
N ASP A 116 2.31 7.37 7.02
CA ASP A 116 3.71 7.00 6.81
C ASP A 116 3.86 5.96 5.69
N PHE A 117 3.01 4.93 5.65
CA PHE A 117 3.03 3.94 4.56
C PHE A 117 2.68 4.56 3.21
N LYS A 118 1.67 5.44 3.19
CA LYS A 118 1.32 6.21 1.99
C LYS A 118 2.52 7.03 1.52
N ALA A 119 3.11 7.82 2.41
CA ALA A 119 4.27 8.65 2.09
C ALA A 119 5.48 7.82 1.63
N PHE A 120 5.67 6.64 2.23
CA PHE A 120 6.75 5.72 1.88
C PHE A 120 6.63 5.22 0.43
N LEU A 121 5.44 4.79 0.00
CA LEU A 121 5.23 4.14 -1.31
C LEU A 121 4.86 5.08 -2.47
N ASN A 122 4.37 6.30 -2.19
CA ASN A 122 3.73 7.14 -3.22
C ASN A 122 4.64 7.49 -4.41
N ASP A 123 5.94 7.72 -4.20
CA ASP A 123 6.94 8.08 -5.22
C ASP A 123 7.76 6.87 -5.72
N LEU A 124 7.37 5.65 -5.35
CA LEU A 124 8.02 4.43 -5.80
C LEU A 124 7.40 3.87 -7.09
N SER A 125 8.23 3.40 -8.01
CA SER A 125 7.76 2.58 -9.12
C SER A 125 7.22 1.24 -8.61
N VAL A 126 6.38 0.58 -9.41
CA VAL A 126 5.86 -0.76 -9.07
C VAL A 126 7.01 -1.74 -8.79
N ASP A 127 8.06 -1.74 -9.61
CA ASP A 127 9.22 -2.62 -9.41
C ASP A 127 9.97 -2.33 -8.08
N GLU A 128 10.06 -1.07 -7.65
CA GLU A 128 10.65 -0.70 -6.36
C GLU A 128 9.80 -1.17 -5.17
N VAL A 129 8.48 -1.00 -5.24
CA VAL A 129 7.55 -1.50 -4.22
C VAL A 129 7.62 -3.02 -4.13
N LEU A 130 7.59 -3.71 -5.27
CA LEU A 130 7.69 -5.17 -5.31
C LEU A 130 9.03 -5.66 -4.75
N LEU A 131 10.15 -4.99 -5.03
CA LEU A 131 11.43 -5.37 -4.42
C LEU A 131 11.38 -5.25 -2.89
N PHE A 132 10.84 -4.14 -2.38
CA PHE A 132 10.74 -3.93 -0.93
C PHE A 132 9.87 -5.01 -0.28
N VAL A 133 8.69 -5.28 -0.84
CA VAL A 133 7.75 -6.28 -0.33
C VAL A 133 8.37 -7.68 -0.40
N TYR A 134 8.97 -8.08 -1.54
CA TYR A 134 9.53 -9.42 -1.71
C TYR A 134 10.72 -9.69 -0.81
N GLY A 135 11.55 -8.67 -0.55
CA GLY A 135 12.68 -8.80 0.35
C GLY A 135 12.27 -8.82 1.82
N THR A 136 11.17 -8.15 2.18
CA THR A 136 10.72 -8.03 3.58
C THR A 136 9.78 -9.17 3.97
N TYR A 137 8.93 -9.62 3.05
CA TYR A 137 7.88 -10.62 3.25
C TYR A 137 8.01 -11.76 2.22
N PRO A 138 9.12 -12.54 2.26
CA PRO A 138 9.43 -13.54 1.25
C PRO A 138 8.37 -14.67 1.17
N GLU A 139 7.62 -14.93 2.23
CA GLU A 139 6.55 -15.93 2.30
C GLU A 139 5.40 -15.66 1.32
N TYR A 140 5.16 -14.40 0.96
CA TYR A 140 4.15 -14.01 -0.03
C TYR A 140 4.63 -14.11 -1.48
N THR A 141 5.88 -14.53 -1.72
CA THR A 141 6.47 -14.54 -3.08
C THR A 141 6.34 -15.88 -3.81
N LYS A 142 5.82 -16.92 -3.15
CA LYS A 142 5.78 -18.29 -3.67
C LYS A 142 5.05 -18.42 -5.01
N GLU A 143 3.96 -17.68 -5.18
CA GLU A 143 3.14 -17.67 -6.39
C GLU A 143 3.49 -16.50 -7.34
N SER A 144 4.53 -15.72 -7.02
CA SER A 144 4.83 -14.50 -7.77
C SER A 144 5.47 -14.82 -9.12
N ALA A 145 4.75 -14.51 -10.20
CA ALA A 145 5.29 -14.56 -11.56
C ALA A 145 6.35 -13.47 -11.81
N ARG A 146 6.37 -12.40 -11.00
CA ARG A 146 7.28 -11.26 -11.15
C ARG A 146 8.58 -11.38 -10.36
N LEU A 147 8.66 -12.32 -9.41
CA LEU A 147 9.81 -12.44 -8.50
C LEU A 147 11.14 -12.50 -9.24
N ARG A 148 11.25 -13.36 -10.27
CA ARG A 148 12.49 -13.52 -11.03
C ARG A 148 12.95 -12.22 -11.69
N ASP A 149 12.03 -11.49 -12.32
CA ASP A 149 12.32 -10.24 -13.02
C ASP A 149 12.75 -9.14 -12.05
N ILE A 150 12.09 -9.05 -10.90
CA ILE A 150 12.45 -8.10 -9.84
C ILE A 150 13.83 -8.41 -9.28
N LEU A 151 14.14 -9.69 -9.02
CA LEU A 151 15.45 -10.09 -8.50
C LEU A 151 16.59 -9.82 -9.49
N GLN A 152 16.36 -9.92 -10.80
CA GLN A 152 17.35 -9.53 -11.82
C GLN A 152 17.69 -8.04 -11.78
N LYS A 153 16.74 -7.20 -11.38
CA LYS A 153 16.88 -5.74 -11.27
C LYS A 153 17.15 -5.27 -9.85
N ARG A 154 17.34 -6.16 -8.88
CA ARG A 154 17.31 -5.78 -7.45
C ARG A 154 18.38 -4.76 -7.05
N VAL A 155 19.55 -4.79 -7.69
CA VAL A 155 20.66 -3.88 -7.38
C VAL A 155 20.36 -2.43 -7.78
N PRO A 156 19.99 -2.12 -9.05
CA PRO A 156 19.61 -0.75 -9.39
C PRO A 156 18.33 -0.28 -8.67
N LEU A 157 17.37 -1.19 -8.42
CA LEU A 157 16.14 -0.86 -7.68
C LEU A 157 16.42 -0.52 -6.21
N SER A 158 17.25 -1.31 -5.51
CA SER A 158 17.63 -1.01 -4.12
C SER A 158 18.41 0.31 -4.02
N ALA A 159 19.24 0.61 -5.02
CA ALA A 159 20.00 1.87 -5.05
C ALA A 159 19.08 3.07 -5.28
N SER A 160 18.03 2.90 -6.09
CA SER A 160 16.97 3.91 -6.23
C SER A 160 16.23 4.14 -4.90
N LEU A 161 15.81 3.08 -4.21
CA LEU A 161 15.17 3.17 -2.88
C LEU A 161 16.06 3.92 -1.86
N TYR A 162 17.36 3.61 -1.83
CA TYR A 162 18.32 4.28 -0.95
C TYR A 162 18.49 5.76 -1.30
N ARG A 163 18.67 6.09 -2.60
CA ARG A 163 18.83 7.48 -3.05
C ARG A 163 17.59 8.34 -2.80
N LYS A 164 16.40 7.74 -2.81
CA LYS A 164 15.13 8.38 -2.42
C LYS A 164 14.95 8.53 -0.91
N GLY A 165 15.91 8.04 -0.10
CA GLY A 165 15.85 8.10 1.36
C GLY A 165 14.82 7.16 1.98
N LYS A 166 14.30 6.19 1.22
CA LYS A 166 13.21 5.31 1.67
C LYS A 166 13.71 4.20 2.58
N VAL A 167 14.93 3.73 2.35
CA VAL A 167 15.52 2.66 3.14
C VAL A 167 16.91 3.06 3.62
N SER A 168 17.32 2.50 4.76
CA SER A 168 18.70 2.64 5.25
C SER A 168 19.70 1.98 4.29
N LEU A 169 20.99 2.34 4.43
CA LEU A 169 22.06 1.69 3.65
C LEU A 169 22.07 0.17 3.85
N GLU A 170 21.89 -0.28 5.10
CA GLU A 170 21.85 -1.70 5.45
C GLU A 170 20.67 -2.41 4.77
N LYS A 171 19.46 -1.85 4.87
CA LYS A 171 18.28 -2.42 4.21
C LYS A 171 18.44 -2.42 2.69
N ALA A 172 19.04 -1.37 2.11
CA ALA A 172 19.31 -1.32 0.69
C ALA A 172 20.31 -2.39 0.23
N ALA A 173 21.40 -2.60 0.98
CA ALA A 173 22.37 -3.66 0.71
C ALA A 173 21.73 -5.06 0.82
N PHE A 174 20.89 -5.26 1.84
CA PHE A 174 20.10 -6.47 2.01
C PHE A 174 19.17 -6.73 0.81
N LEU A 175 18.41 -5.73 0.35
CA LEU A 175 17.54 -5.86 -0.83
C LEU A 175 18.34 -6.10 -2.12
N ALA A 176 19.53 -5.53 -2.24
CA ALA A 176 20.50 -5.83 -3.31
C ALA A 176 21.10 -7.25 -3.20
N GLY A 177 20.86 -7.92 -2.08
CA GLY A 177 21.56 -9.10 -1.55
C GLY A 177 23.07 -9.02 -1.75
N MET A 178 23.63 -7.89 -1.32
CA MET A 178 25.05 -7.61 -1.20
C MET A 178 25.38 -7.38 0.27
N ASN A 179 26.63 -7.61 0.67
CA ASN A 179 27.11 -7.04 1.92
C ASN A 179 27.26 -5.50 1.77
N MET A 180 27.32 -4.79 2.90
CA MET A 180 27.38 -3.33 2.90
C MET A 180 28.60 -2.76 2.17
N GLU A 181 29.77 -3.41 2.26
CA GLU A 181 31.00 -2.95 1.62
C GLU A 181 30.88 -2.99 0.09
N SER A 182 30.46 -4.13 -0.45
CA SER A 182 30.23 -4.32 -1.90
C SER A 182 29.15 -3.38 -2.42
N TYR A 183 28.13 -3.11 -1.61
CA TYR A 183 27.05 -2.21 -1.96
C TYR A 183 27.51 -0.74 -1.98
N LEU A 184 28.31 -0.31 -1.00
CA LEU A 184 28.92 1.02 -0.99
C LEU A 184 29.81 1.24 -2.22
N ASP A 185 30.58 0.24 -2.62
CA ASP A 185 31.41 0.32 -3.82
C ASP A 185 30.58 0.36 -5.11
N TYR A 186 29.42 -0.30 -5.15
CA TYR A 186 28.46 -0.14 -6.24
C TYR A 186 27.90 1.29 -6.31
N LEU A 187 27.54 1.90 -5.17
CA LEU A 187 26.97 3.25 -5.13
C LEU A 187 27.95 4.36 -5.57
N LYS A 188 29.26 4.11 -5.51
CA LYS A 188 30.32 5.04 -5.94
C LYS A 188 30.56 5.05 -7.45
N ARG A 189 30.02 4.08 -8.19
CA ARG A 189 30.14 3.95 -9.65
C ARG A 189 29.12 4.81 -10.36
#